data_AF-A0A382UZP8-F1
#
_entry.id   AF-A0A382UZP8-F1
#
_cell.length_a   1.000
_cell.length_b   1.000
_cell.length_c   1.000
_cell.angle_alpha   90.00
_cell.angle_beta   90.00
_cell.angle_gamma   90.00
#
_symmetry.space_group_name_H-M   'P 1'
#
loop_
_entity.id
_entity.type
_entity.pdbx_description
1 polymer ?
#
loop_
_entity_poly.entity_id
_entity_poly.type
_entity_poly.pdbx_seq_one_letter_code
_entity_poly.pdbx_strand_id
1 'polypeptide(L)'
;RYSHLVPDEAGPRRTGEGRDDWPPEEFRSKTGPYAELGRPQEARDEEFERIITERRVIDDVEPSEGDQVIFDGDQLHRLLHAREVYTLFYVGFAANMCVLHRDYGMRAMAARGYDVVLVRDATSAIEMADTLDNLEITAASVRDVEVGVGYSVLTGDLIESAEPA
;
A
#
# COMPACT_ATOMS: atom_id res chain seq x y z
N ARG A 1 28.63 -0.05 0.47
CA ARG A 1 29.53 0.52 1.51
C ARG A 1 29.51 -0.28 2.81
N TYR A 2 28.42 -0.96 3.19
CA TYR A 2 28.32 -1.75 4.44
C TYR A 2 28.35 -3.28 4.25
N SER A 3 28.66 -3.78 3.05
CA SER A 3 28.70 -5.22 2.77
C SER A 3 29.71 -5.98 3.64
N HIS A 4 30.79 -5.32 4.06
CA HIS A 4 31.80 -5.87 4.96
C HIS A 4 31.32 -6.05 6.42
N LEU A 5 30.17 -5.47 6.78
CA LEU A 5 29.56 -5.64 8.11
C LEU A 5 28.57 -6.79 8.14
N VAL A 6 28.24 -7.38 6.98
CA VAL A 6 27.34 -8.52 6.89
C VAL A 6 28.19 -9.78 7.11
N PRO A 7 27.94 -10.55 8.18
CA PRO A 7 28.65 -11.80 8.40
C PRO A 7 28.46 -12.74 7.21
N ASP A 8 29.49 -13.51 6.85
CA ASP A 8 29.41 -14.50 5.76
C ASP A 8 28.30 -15.54 6.01
N GLU A 9 27.97 -15.77 7.29
CA GLU A 9 26.92 -16.66 7.77
C GLU A 9 25.50 -16.12 7.59
N ALA A 10 25.33 -14.82 7.28
CA ALA A 10 24.02 -14.18 7.17
C ALA A 10 23.19 -14.70 5.97
N GLY A 11 23.80 -15.48 5.08
CA GLY A 11 23.16 -16.08 3.91
C GLY A 11 22.68 -15.05 2.89
N PRO A 12 22.26 -15.49 1.69
CA PRO A 12 21.58 -14.61 0.74
C PRO A 12 20.28 -14.08 1.37
N ARG A 13 19.87 -12.85 0.99
CA ARG A 13 18.55 -12.32 1.37
C ARG A 13 17.50 -13.36 0.99
N ARG A 14 16.80 -13.91 2.00
CA ARG A 14 15.85 -15.01 1.81
C ARG A 14 14.75 -14.61 0.81
N THR A 15 14.62 -15.37 -0.26
CA THR A 15 13.46 -15.35 -1.16
C THR A 15 12.41 -16.32 -0.62
N GLY A 16 11.38 -15.78 0.03
CA GLY A 16 10.00 -16.30 0.09
C GLY A 16 9.66 -17.67 0.68
N GLU A 17 10.51 -18.71 0.62
CA GLU A 17 10.09 -20.08 0.97
C GLU A 17 10.78 -20.61 2.24
N GLY A 18 9.96 -21.13 3.16
CA GLY A 18 10.39 -21.67 4.44
C GLY A 18 10.45 -20.63 5.56
N ARG A 19 9.28 -20.15 6.03
CA ARG A 19 9.23 -19.45 7.31
C ARG A 19 9.55 -20.47 8.40
N ASP A 20 10.71 -20.30 9.03
CA ASP A 20 11.04 -20.97 10.28
C ASP A 20 10.06 -20.52 11.38
N ASP A 21 9.92 -21.31 12.45
CA ASP A 21 8.98 -21.09 13.55
C ASP A 21 9.38 -19.91 14.48
N TRP A 22 10.35 -19.11 14.05
CA TRP A 22 10.81 -17.91 14.71
C TRP A 22 10.23 -16.63 14.06
N PRO A 23 9.69 -15.68 14.84
CA PRO A 23 9.53 -15.72 16.29
C PRO A 23 8.49 -16.74 16.77
N PRO A 24 8.64 -17.27 18.02
CA PRO A 24 7.76 -18.29 18.56
C PRO A 24 6.30 -17.85 18.54
N GLU A 25 5.38 -18.81 18.42
CA GLU A 25 3.94 -18.53 18.34
C GLU A 25 3.43 -17.73 19.54
N GLU A 26 3.82 -18.10 20.76
CA GLU A 26 3.42 -17.38 21.98
C GLU A 26 3.85 -15.90 21.95
N PHE A 27 5.01 -15.60 21.34
CA PHE A 27 5.47 -14.22 21.18
C PHE A 27 4.67 -13.48 20.11
N ARG A 28 4.32 -14.15 19.00
CA ARG A 28 3.51 -13.57 17.91
C ARG A 28 2.11 -13.25 18.39
N SER A 29 1.51 -14.16 19.14
CA SER A 29 0.15 -14.06 19.67
C SER A 29 0.07 -13.30 20.99
N LYS A 30 1.22 -12.90 21.57
CA LYS A 30 1.31 -12.21 22.86
C LYS A 30 0.58 -12.98 23.98
N THR A 31 0.85 -14.28 24.06
CA THR A 31 0.30 -15.18 25.08
C THR A 31 1.39 -15.69 26.03
N GLY A 32 0.99 -16.41 27.08
CA GLY A 32 1.89 -17.01 28.06
C GLY A 32 2.82 -15.96 28.70
N PRO A 33 4.15 -16.15 28.66
CA PRO A 33 5.10 -15.22 29.29
C PRO A 33 5.18 -13.86 28.59
N TYR A 34 4.57 -13.69 27.41
CA TYR A 34 4.60 -12.44 26.64
C TYR A 34 3.31 -11.63 26.74
N ALA A 35 2.35 -12.05 27.58
CA ALA A 35 1.04 -11.41 27.68
C ALA A 35 1.11 -9.91 28.02
N GLU A 36 2.06 -9.50 28.87
CA GLU A 36 2.27 -8.10 29.26
C GLU A 36 2.79 -7.21 28.10
N LEU A 37 3.28 -7.82 27.00
CA LEU A 37 3.70 -7.10 25.80
C LEU A 37 2.54 -6.92 24.80
N GLY A 38 1.37 -7.51 25.08
CA GLY A 38 0.17 -7.34 24.28
C GLY A 38 -0.39 -5.92 24.38
N ARG A 39 -1.00 -5.44 23.30
CA ARG A 39 -1.78 -4.20 23.37
C ARG A 39 -3.01 -4.41 24.25
N PRO A 40 -3.37 -3.47 25.14
CA PRO A 40 -4.64 -3.52 25.86
C PRO A 40 -5.81 -3.56 24.87
N GLN A 41 -6.83 -4.36 25.16
CA GLN A 41 -8.07 -4.38 24.39
C GLN A 41 -8.92 -3.16 24.78
N GLU A 42 -9.31 -2.36 23.79
CA GLU A 42 -10.13 -1.15 23.97
C GLU A 42 -11.49 -1.33 23.28
N ALA A 43 -12.53 -0.63 23.75
CA ALA A 43 -13.85 -0.67 23.11
C ALA A 43 -13.83 -0.21 21.63
N ARG A 44 -12.85 0.63 21.26
CA ARG A 44 -12.57 1.04 19.88
C ARG A 44 -12.32 -0.18 18.96
N ASP A 45 -11.82 -1.28 19.51
CA ASP A 45 -11.47 -2.45 18.72
C ASP A 45 -12.72 -3.17 18.20
N GLU A 46 -13.84 -3.21 18.95
CA GLU A 46 -15.11 -3.80 18.47
C GLU A 46 -15.73 -2.97 17.33
N GLU A 47 -15.69 -1.64 17.46
CA GLU A 47 -16.13 -0.73 16.41
C GLU A 47 -15.25 -0.84 15.16
N PHE A 48 -13.93 -0.93 15.35
CA PHE A 48 -13.00 -1.15 14.27
C PHE A 48 -13.30 -2.47 13.54
N GLU A 49 -13.49 -3.58 14.26
CA GLU A 49 -13.83 -4.87 13.65
C GLU A 49 -15.16 -4.83 12.88
N ARG A 50 -16.18 -4.14 13.41
CA ARG A 50 -17.44 -3.91 12.69
C ARG A 50 -17.20 -3.16 11.38
N ILE A 51 -16.49 -2.04 11.42
CA ILE A 51 -16.16 -1.24 10.22
C ILE A 51 -15.41 -2.11 9.21
N ILE A 52 -14.42 -2.89 9.66
CA ILE A 52 -13.62 -3.76 8.80
C ILE A 52 -14.48 -4.85 8.15
N THR A 53 -15.47 -5.39 8.87
CA THR A 53 -16.35 -6.46 8.39
C THR A 53 -17.43 -5.94 7.44
N GLU A 54 -17.99 -4.77 7.73
CA GLU A 54 -19.14 -4.20 7.01
C GLU A 54 -18.73 -3.22 5.90
N ARG A 55 -17.46 -2.82 5.82
CA ARG A 55 -17.00 -1.86 4.81
C ARG A 55 -17.33 -2.32 3.40
N ARG A 56 -17.71 -1.35 2.57
CA ARG A 56 -17.93 -1.51 1.13
C ARG A 56 -17.25 -0.36 0.39
N VAL A 57 -17.10 -0.54 -0.93
CA VAL A 57 -16.80 0.58 -1.82
C VAL A 57 -18.01 1.52 -1.79
N ILE A 58 -17.76 2.83 -1.75
CA ILE A 58 -18.83 3.84 -1.76
C ILE A 58 -19.52 3.87 -3.12
N ASP A 59 -20.79 4.24 -3.14
CA ASP A 59 -21.64 4.21 -4.35
C ASP A 59 -21.04 5.01 -5.51
N ASP A 60 -20.39 6.16 -5.24
CA ASP A 60 -19.80 7.05 -6.25
C ASP A 60 -18.69 6.39 -7.09
N VAL A 61 -18.07 5.32 -6.58
CA VAL A 61 -16.98 4.59 -7.24
C VAL A 61 -17.19 3.08 -7.19
N GLU A 62 -18.45 2.62 -7.08
CA GLU A 62 -18.75 1.20 -7.14
C GLU A 62 -18.32 0.62 -8.51
N PRO A 63 -17.62 -0.53 -8.55
CA PRO A 63 -17.18 -1.12 -9.81
C PRO A 63 -18.36 -1.40 -10.75
N SER A 64 -18.23 -0.95 -11.98
CA SER A 64 -19.20 -1.16 -13.05
C SER A 64 -18.89 -2.43 -13.87
N GLU A 65 -19.78 -2.78 -14.79
CA GLU A 65 -19.54 -3.88 -15.71
C GLU A 65 -18.26 -3.63 -16.54
N GLY A 66 -17.34 -4.59 -16.51
CA GLY A 66 -16.03 -4.50 -17.18
C GLY A 66 -14.88 -4.11 -16.26
N ASP A 67 -15.16 -3.51 -15.10
CA ASP A 67 -14.15 -3.19 -14.10
C ASP A 67 -13.56 -4.47 -13.50
N GLN A 68 -12.28 -4.40 -13.12
CA GLN A 68 -11.55 -5.52 -12.56
C GLN A 68 -11.28 -5.26 -11.09
N VAL A 69 -11.77 -6.15 -10.23
CA VAL A 69 -11.49 -6.10 -8.78
C VAL A 69 -10.30 -7.00 -8.48
N ILE A 70 -9.25 -6.43 -7.90
CA ILE A 70 -7.97 -7.09 -7.62
C ILE A 70 -7.82 -7.34 -6.13
N PHE A 71 -7.34 -8.54 -5.77
CA PHE A 71 -7.03 -8.90 -4.38
C PHE A 71 -5.54 -8.91 -4.05
N ASP A 72 -4.68 -9.17 -5.04
CA ASP A 72 -3.25 -9.33 -4.85
C ASP A 72 -2.44 -8.81 -6.05
N GLY A 73 -1.13 -8.64 -5.84
CA GLY A 73 -0.21 -8.16 -6.85
C GLY A 73 -0.16 -9.05 -8.09
N ASP A 74 -0.23 -10.37 -7.93
CA ASP A 74 -0.06 -11.29 -9.05
C ASP A 74 -1.27 -11.29 -10.00
N GLN A 75 -2.48 -11.10 -9.46
CA GLN A 75 -3.69 -10.86 -10.23
C GLN A 75 -3.56 -9.59 -11.08
N LEU A 76 -3.12 -8.48 -10.47
CA LEU A 76 -2.90 -7.24 -11.20
C LEU A 76 -1.85 -7.42 -12.29
N HIS A 77 -0.70 -8.03 -11.96
CA HIS A 77 0.37 -8.25 -12.94
C HIS A 77 -0.11 -9.06 -14.16
N ARG A 78 -0.81 -10.17 -13.93
CA ARG A 78 -1.38 -10.98 -15.02
C ARG A 78 -2.36 -10.19 -15.88
N LEU A 79 -3.23 -9.39 -15.26
CA LEU A 79 -4.20 -8.56 -15.96
C LEU A 79 -3.50 -7.52 -16.85
N LEU A 80 -2.52 -6.81 -16.32
CA LEU A 80 -1.78 -5.78 -17.05
C LEU A 80 -0.96 -6.37 -18.19
N HIS A 81 -0.31 -7.51 -17.94
CA HIS A 81 0.42 -8.25 -18.98
C HIS A 81 -0.50 -8.68 -20.12
N ALA A 82 -1.68 -9.24 -19.81
CA ALA A 82 -2.66 -9.66 -20.82
C ALA A 82 -3.23 -8.49 -21.64
N ARG A 83 -3.24 -7.28 -21.08
CA ARG A 83 -3.74 -6.06 -21.72
C ARG A 83 -2.65 -5.17 -22.32
N GLU A 84 -1.39 -5.58 -22.23
CA GLU A 84 -0.22 -4.79 -22.65
C GLU A 84 -0.22 -3.37 -22.04
N VAL A 85 -0.57 -3.27 -20.76
CA VAL A 85 -0.58 -2.00 -20.00
C VAL A 85 0.73 -1.87 -19.21
N TYR A 86 1.40 -0.74 -19.39
CA TYR A 86 2.71 -0.45 -18.77
C TYR A 86 2.66 0.64 -17.70
N THR A 87 1.70 1.56 -17.79
CA THR A 87 1.56 2.72 -16.89
C THR A 87 0.34 2.57 -15.99
N LEU A 88 0.53 2.82 -14.70
CA LEU A 88 -0.49 2.73 -13.66
C LEU A 88 -0.69 4.08 -12.98
N PHE A 89 -1.92 4.58 -13.03
CA PHE A 89 -2.34 5.74 -12.25
C PHE A 89 -2.99 5.27 -10.94
N TYR A 90 -2.43 5.70 -9.83
CA TYR A 90 -2.92 5.37 -8.49
C TYR A 90 -3.73 6.53 -7.91
N VAL A 91 -4.89 6.19 -7.36
CA VAL A 91 -5.83 7.10 -6.69
C VAL A 91 -6.37 6.45 -5.41
N GLY A 92 -7.03 7.21 -4.55
CA GLY A 92 -7.75 6.70 -3.39
C GLY A 92 -6.97 6.76 -2.08
N PHE A 93 -7.13 5.76 -1.20
CA PHE A 93 -6.62 5.82 0.17
C PHE A 93 -6.08 4.46 0.67
N ALA A 94 -5.11 4.43 1.58
CA ALA A 94 -4.36 5.56 2.10
C ALA A 94 -2.98 5.69 1.44
N ALA A 95 -2.57 6.91 1.12
CA ALA A 95 -1.29 7.24 0.48
C ALA A 95 -0.09 6.64 1.24
N ASN A 96 -0.06 6.80 2.56
CA ASN A 96 0.96 6.29 3.46
C ASN A 96 0.85 4.78 3.75
N MET A 97 -0.18 4.09 3.24
CA MET A 97 -0.42 2.67 3.49
C MET A 97 -0.66 1.92 2.19
N CYS A 98 -1.91 1.62 1.85
CA CYS A 98 -2.26 0.69 0.79
C CYS A 98 -1.71 1.10 -0.58
N VAL A 99 -1.83 2.38 -0.93
CA VAL A 99 -1.40 2.90 -2.23
C VAL A 99 0.10 2.67 -2.44
N LEU A 100 0.93 2.93 -1.44
CA LEU A 100 2.38 2.75 -1.52
C LEU A 100 2.84 1.30 -1.30
N HIS A 101 2.23 0.59 -0.35
CA HIS A 101 2.87 -0.58 0.30
C HIS A 101 2.16 -1.92 0.11
N ARG A 102 0.96 -1.98 -0.47
CA ARG A 102 0.40 -3.28 -0.89
C ARG A 102 1.30 -3.92 -1.94
N ASP A 103 1.20 -5.23 -2.07
CA ASP A 103 1.89 -6.01 -3.11
C ASP A 103 1.40 -5.68 -4.54
N TYR A 104 0.21 -5.07 -4.66
CA TYR A 104 -0.30 -4.40 -5.86
C TYR A 104 -0.16 -2.86 -5.82
N GLY A 105 0.50 -2.32 -4.79
CA GLY A 105 0.77 -0.89 -4.61
C GLY A 105 1.96 -0.39 -5.43
N MET A 106 2.19 0.93 -5.40
CA MET A 106 3.15 1.61 -6.26
C MET A 106 4.56 1.03 -6.16
N ARG A 107 5.08 0.79 -4.94
CA ARG A 107 6.46 0.29 -4.76
C ARG A 107 6.64 -1.12 -5.33
N ALA A 108 5.68 -2.00 -5.10
CA ALA A 108 5.74 -3.38 -5.58
C ALA A 108 5.59 -3.45 -7.11
N MET A 109 4.71 -2.62 -7.69
CA MET A 109 4.53 -2.56 -9.14
C MET A 109 5.70 -1.86 -9.83
N ALA A 110 6.25 -0.79 -9.27
CA ALA A 110 7.50 -0.19 -9.76
C ALA A 110 8.66 -1.20 -9.74
N ALA A 111 8.78 -2.01 -8.68
CA ALA A 111 9.80 -3.07 -8.60
C ALA A 111 9.62 -4.18 -9.66
N ARG A 112 8.41 -4.33 -10.22
CA ARG A 112 8.12 -5.21 -11.36
C ARG A 112 8.36 -4.55 -12.72
N GLY A 113 8.74 -3.27 -12.75
CA GLY A 113 9.06 -2.52 -13.96
C GLY A 113 7.88 -1.76 -14.58
N TYR A 114 6.78 -1.59 -13.86
CA TYR A 114 5.68 -0.72 -14.31
C TYR A 114 6.01 0.76 -14.07
N ASP A 115 5.57 1.63 -14.98
CA ASP A 115 5.56 3.07 -14.73
C ASP A 115 4.41 3.37 -13.76
N VAL A 116 4.73 3.90 -12.59
CA VAL A 116 3.73 4.22 -11.57
C VAL A 116 3.62 5.73 -11.39
N VAL A 117 2.38 6.22 -11.42
CA VAL A 117 2.05 7.64 -11.31
C VAL A 117 0.99 7.81 -10.24
N LEU A 118 1.23 8.69 -9.27
CA LEU A 118 0.22 9.07 -8.28
C LEU A 118 -0.62 10.25 -8.78
N VAL A 119 -1.94 10.16 -8.73
CA VAL A 119 -2.82 11.32 -8.91
C VAL A 119 -2.99 11.98 -7.54
N ARG A 120 -2.17 13.01 -7.28
CA ARG A 120 -1.90 13.49 -5.91
C ARG A 120 -3.05 14.25 -5.27
N ASP A 121 -3.93 14.85 -6.07
CA ASP A 121 -5.15 15.53 -5.63
C ASP A 121 -6.36 14.60 -5.53
N ALA A 122 -6.25 13.35 -6.02
CA ALA A 122 -7.25 12.29 -5.87
C ALA A 122 -6.82 11.22 -4.85
N THR A 123 -5.94 11.57 -3.91
CA THR A 123 -5.39 10.65 -2.91
C THR A 123 -5.28 11.31 -1.55
N SER A 124 -5.52 10.56 -0.47
CA SER A 124 -5.31 11.01 0.92
C SER A 124 -4.56 9.97 1.75
N ALA A 125 -3.78 10.41 2.72
CA ALA A 125 -3.20 9.56 3.75
C ALA A 125 -4.16 9.39 4.94
N ILE A 126 -3.87 8.44 5.83
CA ILE A 126 -4.45 8.49 7.18
C ILE A 126 -3.71 9.58 7.95
N GLU A 127 -4.45 10.66 8.26
CA GLU A 127 -3.98 11.78 9.07
C GLU A 127 -4.12 11.49 10.57
N MET A 128 -3.34 12.23 11.36
CA MET A 128 -3.45 12.29 12.80
C MET A 128 -4.19 13.56 13.22
N ALA A 129 -4.63 13.64 14.48
CA ALA A 129 -5.39 14.78 14.97
C ALA A 129 -4.65 16.12 14.82
N ASP A 130 -3.33 16.10 14.89
CA ASP A 130 -2.44 17.26 14.73
C ASP A 130 -2.07 17.57 13.28
N THR A 131 -2.25 16.61 12.34
CA THR A 131 -1.89 16.79 10.92
C THR A 131 -3.09 16.99 10.01
N LEU A 132 -4.30 16.70 10.50
CA LEU A 132 -5.53 16.67 9.70
C LEU A 132 -5.85 18.02 9.06
N ASP A 133 -5.69 19.14 9.79
CA ASP A 133 -6.07 20.46 9.31
C ASP A 133 -5.32 20.87 8.03
N ASN A 134 -4.07 20.42 7.89
CA ASN A 134 -3.20 20.76 6.75
C ASN A 134 -2.87 19.56 5.85
N LEU A 135 -3.42 18.38 6.14
CA LEU A 135 -3.13 17.11 5.46
C LEU A 135 -1.63 16.82 5.34
N GLU A 136 -0.88 17.03 6.43
CA GLU A 136 0.58 17.03 6.39
C GLU A 136 1.15 15.65 6.02
N ILE A 137 0.51 14.56 6.45
CA ILE A 137 0.94 13.19 6.14
C ILE A 137 0.65 12.88 4.67
N THR A 138 -0.46 13.36 4.13
CA THR A 138 -0.77 13.27 2.70
C THR A 138 0.31 13.97 1.89
N ALA A 139 0.65 15.21 2.25
CA ALA A 139 1.71 15.97 1.58
C ALA A 139 3.09 15.30 1.71
N ALA A 140 3.41 14.69 2.86
CA ALA A 140 4.64 13.92 3.03
C ALA A 140 4.67 12.65 2.17
N SER A 141 3.53 11.96 2.03
CA SER A 141 3.40 10.75 1.21
C SER A 141 3.55 11.04 -0.28
N VAL A 142 3.00 12.16 -0.76
CA VAL A 142 3.21 12.62 -2.14
C VAL A 142 4.70 12.89 -2.40
N ARG A 143 5.38 13.55 -1.46
CA ARG A 143 6.83 13.79 -1.58
C ARG A 143 7.64 12.49 -1.56
N ASP A 144 7.27 11.51 -0.76
CA ASP A 144 7.91 10.19 -0.76
C ASP A 144 7.78 9.50 -2.13
N VAL A 145 6.61 9.60 -2.76
CA VAL A 145 6.42 9.12 -4.14
C VAL A 145 7.37 9.83 -5.12
N GLU A 146 7.34 11.15 -5.13
CA GLU A 146 8.10 11.98 -6.08
C GLU A 146 9.62 11.83 -5.95
N VAL A 147 10.10 11.51 -4.74
CA VAL A 147 11.54 11.34 -4.48
C VAL A 147 11.99 9.90 -4.70
N GLY A 148 11.16 8.92 -4.36
CA GLY A 148 11.64 7.55 -4.14
C GLY A 148 10.86 6.44 -4.83
N VAL A 149 9.78 6.74 -5.55
CA VAL A 149 8.90 5.70 -6.13
C VAL A 149 8.59 5.94 -7.60
N GLY A 150 8.06 7.10 -7.96
CA GLY A 150 7.54 7.36 -9.30
C GLY A 150 7.16 8.82 -9.49
N TYR A 151 6.27 9.08 -10.44
CA TYR A 151 5.80 10.43 -10.75
C TYR A 151 4.51 10.75 -10.03
N SER A 152 4.15 12.04 -10.00
CA SER A 152 2.84 12.49 -9.57
C SER A 152 2.25 13.50 -10.56
N VAL A 153 0.93 13.50 -10.70
CA VAL A 153 0.16 14.41 -11.58
C VAL A 153 -1.06 14.94 -10.84
N LEU A 154 -1.63 16.04 -11.33
CA LEU A 154 -2.97 16.48 -10.91
C LEU A 154 -4.03 15.80 -11.78
N THR A 155 -5.23 15.65 -11.23
CA THR A 155 -6.39 15.11 -11.93
C THR A 155 -6.72 15.96 -13.17
N GLY A 156 -6.58 17.29 -13.06
CA GLY A 156 -6.77 18.20 -14.19
C GLY A 156 -5.83 17.92 -15.36
N ASP A 157 -4.52 17.80 -15.09
CA ASP A 157 -3.51 17.50 -16.12
C ASP A 157 -3.77 16.13 -16.77
N LEU A 158 -4.18 15.14 -15.96
CA LEU A 158 -4.50 13.80 -16.44
C LEU A 158 -5.70 13.80 -17.39
N ILE A 159 -6.79 14.47 -17.01
CA ILE A 159 -7.99 14.58 -17.84
C ILE A 159 -7.69 15.34 -19.13
N GLU A 160 -6.96 16.46 -19.07
CA GLU A 160 -6.57 17.22 -20.26
C GLU A 160 -5.72 16.37 -21.23
N SER A 161 -4.83 15.53 -20.71
CA SER A 161 -4.00 14.64 -21.54
C SER A 161 -4.76 13.48 -22.19
N ALA A 162 -5.95 13.14 -21.70
CA ALA A 162 -6.77 12.04 -22.19
C ALA A 162 -7.73 12.45 -23.31
N GLU A 163 -7.98 13.74 -23.48
CA GLU A 163 -8.83 14.26 -24.56
C GLU A 163 -8.07 14.18 -25.90
N PRO A 164 -8.71 13.70 -26.99
CA PRO A 164 -8.09 13.66 -28.30
C PRO A 164 -7.82 15.08 -28.82
N ALA A 165 -6.62 15.29 -29.37
CA ALA A 165 -6.20 16.55 -30.00
C ALA A 165 -7.02 16.93 -31.24
#